data_AF-A0A814F4W0-F1
#
_entry.id   AF-A0A814F4W0-F1
#
_cell.length_a   1.000
_cell.length_b   1.000
_cell.length_c   1.000
_cell.angle_alpha   90.00
_cell.angle_beta   90.00
_cell.angle_gamma   90.00
#
_symmetry.space_group_name_H-M   'P 1'
#
loop_
_entity.id
_entity.type
_entity.pdbx_description
1 polymer ?
#
loop_
_entity_poly.entity_id
_entity_poly.type
_entity_poly.pdbx_seq_one_letter_code
_entity_poly.pdbx_strand_id
1 'polypeptide(L)'
;MIFYLKKRKGFIRLALENGVSLVPVITFGENEHYQQYKNWISNQWVCGRSIVGYLPLRHPVTTVVGKPIHVNQIIDPSQTDIDQLHDQYLQAVEQLYNTNKANYGFENVKLEII
;
A
#
# COMPACT_ATOMS: atom_id res chain seq x y z
N MET A 1 2.68 8.91 -5.32
CA MET A 1 2.80 7.72 -4.45
C MET A 1 2.63 6.50 -5.33
N ILE A 2 3.48 5.48 -5.21
CA ILE A 2 3.51 4.33 -6.11
C ILE A 2 3.10 3.06 -5.36
N PHE A 3 2.10 2.35 -5.86
CA PHE A 3 1.63 1.07 -5.32
C PHE A 3 1.85 -0.05 -6.33
N TYR A 4 2.58 -1.10 -5.93
CA TYR A 4 2.85 -2.28 -6.77
C TYR A 4 1.78 -3.36 -6.59
N LEU A 5 0.56 -3.07 -7.05
CA LEU A 5 -0.60 -3.96 -6.88
C LEU A 5 -1.12 -4.55 -8.19
N LYS A 6 -0.76 -4.01 -9.37
CA LYS A 6 -1.40 -4.37 -10.64
C LYS A 6 -1.16 -5.83 -11.04
N LYS A 7 0.05 -6.34 -10.75
CA LYS A 7 0.44 -7.73 -11.04
C LYS A 7 0.12 -8.72 -9.92
N ARG A 8 -0.23 -8.23 -8.72
CA ARG A 8 -0.38 -9.06 -7.52
C ARG A 8 -1.85 -9.41 -7.31
N LYS A 9 -2.26 -10.61 -7.75
CA LYS A 9 -3.64 -11.09 -7.67
C LYS A 9 -3.85 -12.32 -6.79
N GLY A 10 -2.79 -12.82 -6.13
CA GLY A 10 -2.88 -14.03 -5.30
C GLY A 10 -3.83 -13.90 -4.11
N PHE A 11 -3.89 -12.73 -3.47
CA PHE A 11 -4.83 -12.48 -2.36
C PHE A 11 -6.29 -12.42 -2.82
N ILE A 12 -6.54 -11.98 -4.06
CA ILE A 12 -7.87 -11.97 -4.68
C ILE A 12 -8.34 -13.40 -4.92
N ARG A 13 -7.46 -14.25 -5.47
CA ARG A 13 -7.72 -15.68 -5.64
C ARG A 13 -8.08 -16.34 -4.31
N LEU A 14 -7.29 -16.11 -3.27
CA LEU A 14 -7.58 -16.65 -1.93
C LEU A 14 -8.91 -16.14 -1.36
N ALA A 15 -9.26 -14.88 -1.58
CA ALA A 15 -10.54 -14.32 -1.13
C ALA A 15 -11.73 -14.97 -1.85
N LEU A 16 -11.63 -15.22 -3.15
CA LEU A 16 -12.64 -15.94 -3.93
C LEU A 16 -12.77 -17.40 -3.50
N GLU A 17 -11.65 -18.10 -3.32
CA GLU A 17 -11.65 -19.51 -2.90
C GLU A 17 -12.27 -19.72 -1.52
N ASN A 18 -12.15 -18.72 -0.62
CA ASN A 18 -12.64 -18.81 0.76
C ASN A 18 -13.91 -18.00 1.03
N GLY A 19 -14.39 -17.20 0.06
CA GLY A 19 -15.56 -16.32 0.25
C GLY A 19 -15.34 -15.23 1.31
N VAL A 20 -14.11 -14.73 1.45
CA VAL A 20 -13.76 -13.74 2.49
C VAL A 20 -13.83 -12.33 1.92
N SER A 21 -14.38 -11.40 2.69
CA SER A 21 -14.47 -10.00 2.28
C SER A 21 -13.10 -9.33 2.27
N LEU A 22 -12.83 -8.53 1.23
CA LEU A 22 -11.61 -7.76 1.09
C LEU A 22 -11.80 -6.35 1.63
N VAL A 23 -10.83 -5.83 2.37
CA VAL A 23 -10.89 -4.46 2.91
C VAL A 23 -9.67 -3.67 2.43
N PRO A 24 -9.84 -2.61 1.62
CA PRO A 24 -8.73 -1.76 1.22
C PRO A 24 -8.27 -0.91 2.41
N VAL A 25 -6.97 -0.89 2.64
CA VAL A 25 -6.34 -0.13 3.73
C VAL A 25 -5.18 0.68 3.17
N ILE A 26 -5.10 1.96 3.54
CA ILE A 26 -4.02 2.86 3.13
C ILE A 26 -3.44 3.52 4.37
N THR A 27 -2.12 3.55 4.44
CA THR A 27 -1.39 4.21 5.51
C THR A 27 -0.64 5.42 4.96
N PHE A 28 -0.92 6.61 5.50
CA PHE A 28 -0.23 7.85 5.20
C PHE A 28 0.86 8.10 6.26
N GLY A 29 1.99 8.70 5.86
CA GLY A 29 3.10 9.01 6.78
C GLY A 29 4.17 7.91 6.92
N GLU A 30 4.04 6.80 6.19
CA GLU A 30 4.99 5.67 6.27
C GLU A 30 6.36 6.03 5.68
N ASN A 31 6.40 6.74 4.55
CA ASN A 31 7.63 7.03 3.82
C ASN A 31 8.55 7.99 4.58
N GLU A 32 7.98 8.79 5.49
CA GLU A 32 8.66 9.83 6.25
C GLU A 32 9.39 9.28 7.49
N HIS A 33 9.21 7.98 7.80
CA HIS A 33 9.88 7.33 8.94
C HIS A 33 11.37 7.12 8.69
N TYR A 34 11.82 6.96 7.45
CA TYR A 34 13.22 6.66 7.15
C TYR A 34 13.81 7.66 6.16
N GLN A 35 14.99 8.19 6.48
CA GLN A 35 15.77 8.96 5.54
C GLN A 35 16.48 8.01 4.58
N GLN A 36 16.07 8.00 3.32
CA GLN A 36 16.78 7.23 2.30
C GLN A 36 18.13 7.91 2.01
N TYR A 37 19.23 7.35 2.50
CA TYR A 37 20.57 7.81 2.16
C TYR A 37 20.95 7.36 0.75
N LYS A 38 21.17 8.33 -0.14
CA LYS A 38 21.50 8.08 -1.55
C LYS A 38 22.84 7.35 -1.79
N ASN A 39 23.75 7.38 -0.82
CA ASN A 39 25.10 6.81 -0.93
C ASN A 39 25.38 5.86 0.25
N TRP A 40 25.21 4.55 0.04
CA TRP A 40 25.55 3.54 1.05
C TRP A 40 27.07 3.38 1.25
N ILE A 41 27.88 3.70 0.24
CA ILE A 41 29.30 3.28 0.19
C ILE A 41 30.26 4.31 0.81
N SER A 42 29.89 5.58 0.97
CA SER A 42 30.85 6.63 1.37
C SER A 42 31.04 6.81 2.88
N ASN A 43 30.18 6.24 3.73
CA ASN A 43 30.13 6.60 5.15
C ASN A 43 30.48 5.46 6.11
N GLN A 44 30.98 4.33 5.61
CA GLN A 44 31.26 3.12 6.42
C GLN A 44 32.55 3.23 7.28
N TRP A 45 33.35 4.28 7.12
CA TRP A 45 34.67 4.42 7.78
C TRP A 45 34.80 5.66 8.69
N VAL A 46 33.74 6.03 9.41
CA VAL A 46 33.87 6.92 10.57
C VAL A 46 33.32 6.18 11.79
N CYS A 47 34.20 5.41 12.42
CA CYS A 47 33.99 4.85 13.75
C CYS A 47 33.55 5.98 14.70
N GLY A 48 32.27 6.00 15.10
CA GLY A 48 31.81 6.78 16.25
C GLY A 48 30.73 7.85 16.06
N ARG A 49 30.07 7.99 14.90
CA ARG A 49 28.91 8.91 14.79
C ARG A 49 27.71 8.31 14.03
N SER A 50 26.61 8.19 14.78
CA SER A 50 25.22 8.22 14.34
C SER A 50 24.55 6.94 13.82
N ILE A 51 24.09 6.12 14.79
CA ILE A 51 22.90 5.26 14.68
C ILE A 51 21.63 6.02 14.20
N VAL A 52 21.66 7.35 14.21
CA VAL A 52 20.56 8.27 13.85
C VAL A 52 20.05 8.06 12.41
N GLY A 53 20.87 7.55 11.49
CA GLY A 53 20.46 7.30 10.11
C GLY A 53 19.71 5.98 9.87
N TYR A 54 19.75 5.06 10.84
CA TYR A 54 19.07 3.76 10.78
C TYR A 54 17.83 3.68 11.69
N LEU A 55 17.63 4.68 12.54
CA LEU A 55 16.50 4.75 13.45
C LEU A 55 15.31 5.43 12.76
N PRO A 56 14.08 4.91 12.94
CA PRO A 56 12.90 5.56 12.42
C PRO A 56 12.73 6.94 13.06
N LEU A 57 12.46 7.96 12.24
CA LEU A 57 12.05 9.27 12.69
C LEU A 57 10.64 9.20 13.26
N ARG A 58 10.38 9.99 14.31
CA ARG A 58 9.02 10.18 14.81
C ARG A 58 8.25 11.01 13.80
N HIS A 59 7.38 10.36 13.03
CA HIS A 59 6.43 11.00 12.13
C HIS A 59 5.02 10.44 12.41
N PRO A 60 3.95 11.25 12.34
CA PRO A 60 2.60 10.71 12.45
C PRO A 60 2.32 9.71 11.32
N VAL A 61 1.75 8.57 11.68
CA VAL A 61 1.23 7.55 10.76
C VAL A 61 -0.27 7.49 10.93
N THR A 62 -1.01 7.62 9.83
CA THR A 62 -2.47 7.49 9.87
C THR A 62 -2.93 6.42 8.90
N THR A 63 -3.58 5.40 9.43
CA THR A 63 -4.18 4.33 8.64
C THR A 63 -5.66 4.61 8.43
N VAL A 64 -6.08 4.63 7.16
CA VAL A 64 -7.46 4.75 6.75
C VAL A 64 -7.94 3.42 6.22
N VAL A 65 -9.10 2.98 6.72
CA VAL A 65 -9.75 1.72 6.36
C VAL A 65 -10.95 2.04 5.47
N GLY A 66 -11.01 1.40 4.30
CA GLY A 66 -12.12 1.56 3.36
C GLY A 66 -13.29 0.63 3.65
N LYS A 67 -14.30 0.69 2.77
CA LYS A 67 -15.48 -0.18 2.86
C LYS A 67 -15.11 -1.63 2.50
N PRO A 68 -15.64 -2.63 3.22
CA PRO A 68 -15.50 -4.03 2.82
C PRO A 68 -16.10 -4.30 1.44
N ILE A 69 -15.39 -5.07 0.63
CA ILE A 69 -15.84 -5.63 -0.64
C ILE A 69 -16.24 -7.08 -0.36
N HIS A 70 -17.54 -7.35 -0.42
CA HIS A 70 -18.07 -8.69 -0.21
C HIS A 70 -17.76 -9.59 -1.42
N VAL A 71 -17.32 -10.80 -1.14
CA VAL A 71 -16.90 -11.78 -2.14
C VAL A 71 -17.66 -13.07 -1.88
N ASN A 72 -18.31 -13.60 -2.92
CA ASN A 72 -18.93 -14.91 -2.84
C ASN A 72 -17.88 -15.98 -3.12
N GLN A 73 -17.99 -17.10 -2.41
CA GLN A 73 -17.05 -18.21 -2.58
C GLN A 73 -17.22 -18.87 -3.96
N ILE A 74 -16.10 -19.08 -4.67
CA ILE A 74 -16.04 -19.80 -5.94
C ILE A 74 -14.96 -20.88 -5.82
N ILE A 75 -15.33 -22.13 -6.10
CA ILE A 75 -14.37 -23.25 -6.13
C ILE A 75 -13.57 -23.15 -7.43
N ASP A 76 -12.25 -23.07 -7.32
CA ASP A 76 -11.30 -22.91 -8.44
C ASP A 76 -11.65 -21.72 -9.37
N PRO A 77 -11.48 -20.47 -8.90
CA PRO A 77 -11.88 -19.27 -9.64
C PRO A 77 -11.09 -19.11 -10.94
N SER A 78 -11.77 -18.70 -12.01
CA SER A 78 -11.12 -18.43 -13.29
C SER A 78 -10.28 -17.16 -13.24
N GLN A 79 -9.34 -17.02 -14.19
CA GLN A 79 -8.53 -15.79 -14.28
C GLN A 79 -9.40 -14.55 -14.49
N THR A 80 -10.53 -14.69 -15.18
CA THR A 80 -11.46 -13.59 -15.46
C THR A 80 -12.15 -13.12 -14.17
N ASP A 81 -12.55 -14.05 -13.30
CA ASP A 81 -13.16 -13.72 -12.00
C ASP A 81 -12.17 -12.99 -11.09
N ILE A 82 -10.92 -13.48 -11.09
CA ILE A 82 -9.82 -12.86 -10.35
C ILE A 82 -9.57 -11.44 -10.86
N ASP A 83 -9.54 -11.24 -12.18
CA ASP A 83 -9.27 -9.95 -12.79
C ASP A 83 -10.40 -8.95 -12.49
N GLN A 84 -11.66 -9.38 -12.56
CA GLN A 84 -12.82 -8.53 -12.24
C GLN A 84 -12.81 -8.06 -10.78
N LEU A 85 -12.59 -8.97 -9.82
CA LEU A 85 -12.54 -8.60 -8.41
C LEU A 85 -11.29 -7.77 -8.10
N HIS A 86 -10.18 -8.04 -8.77
CA HIS A 86 -8.97 -7.23 -8.64
C HIS A 86 -9.19 -5.79 -9.12
N ASP A 87 -9.85 -5.59 -10.26
CA ASP A 87 -10.19 -4.26 -10.77
C ASP A 87 -11.11 -3.49 -9.81
N GLN A 88 -12.11 -4.18 -9.23
CA GLN A 88 -12.96 -3.59 -8.17
C GLN A 88 -12.14 -3.17 -6.94
N TYR A 89 -11.19 -4.01 -6.52
CA TYR A 89 -10.30 -3.69 -5.41
C TYR A 89 -9.41 -2.48 -5.71
N LEU A 90 -8.84 -2.40 -6.92
CA LEU A 90 -8.02 -1.26 -7.33
C LEU A 90 -8.81 0.04 -7.37
N GLN A 91 -10.05 0.01 -7.88
CA GLN A 91 -10.96 1.17 -7.85
C GLN A 91 -11.26 1.61 -6.42
N ALA A 92 -11.52 0.66 -5.51
CA ALA A 92 -11.77 0.99 -4.11
C ALA A 92 -10.55 1.61 -3.42
N VAL A 93 -9.34 1.13 -3.71
CA VAL A 93 -8.08 1.71 -3.24
C VAL A 93 -7.88 3.12 -3.78
N GLU A 94 -8.11 3.34 -5.07
CA GLU A 94 -7.98 4.66 -5.70
C GLU A 94 -8.98 5.67 -5.11
N GLN A 95 -10.23 5.25 -4.92
CA GLN A 95 -11.25 6.06 -4.26
C GLN A 95 -10.87 6.40 -2.82
N LEU A 96 -10.41 5.41 -2.05
CA LEU A 96 -9.97 5.59 -0.67
C LEU A 96 -8.83 6.60 -0.58
N TYR A 97 -7.84 6.50 -1.49
CA TYR A 97 -6.73 7.45 -1.58
C TYR A 97 -7.23 8.85 -1.93
N ASN A 98 -7.99 9.00 -3.01
CA ASN A 98 -8.42 10.31 -3.50
C ASN A 98 -9.30 11.06 -2.51
N THR A 99 -10.13 10.33 -1.74
CA THR A 99 -10.97 10.91 -0.70
C THR A 99 -10.17 11.45 0.48
N ASN A 100 -8.99 10.87 0.75
CA ASN A 100 -8.23 11.15 1.97
C ASN A 100 -6.93 11.94 1.74
N LYS A 101 -6.39 11.95 0.52
CA LYS A 101 -5.06 12.53 0.23
C LYS A 101 -4.90 13.99 0.67
N ALA A 102 -5.94 14.80 0.54
CA ALA A 102 -5.89 16.22 0.94
C ALA A 102 -5.74 16.38 2.46
N ASN A 103 -6.38 15.52 3.26
CA ASN A 103 -6.35 15.58 4.72
C ASN A 103 -4.97 15.27 5.31
N TYR A 104 -4.10 14.59 4.55
CA TYR A 104 -2.81 14.12 5.01
C TYR A 104 -1.62 14.74 4.25
N GLY A 105 -1.84 15.83 3.51
CA GLY A 105 -0.76 16.56 2.81
C GLY A 105 -0.34 15.98 1.46
N PHE A 106 -1.14 15.08 0.88
CA PHE A 106 -0.90 14.42 -0.41
C PHE A 106 -1.75 15.02 -1.56
N GLU A 107 -2.26 16.24 -1.43
CA GLU A 107 -3.15 16.88 -2.42
C GLU A 107 -2.55 16.88 -3.84
N ASN A 108 -1.28 17.26 -3.94
CA ASN A 108 -0.53 17.33 -5.21
C ASN A 108 0.15 16.01 -5.59
N VAL A 109 -0.02 14.95 -4.79
CA VAL A 109 0.62 13.66 -5.02
C VAL A 109 -0.37 12.74 -5.72
N LYS A 110 -0.09 12.41 -6.98
CA LYS A 110 -0.87 11.41 -7.74
C LYS A 110 -0.55 9.99 -7.24
N LEU A 111 -1.57 9.15 -7.18
CA LEU A 111 -1.40 7.70 -6.98
C LEU A 111 -1.10 7.04 -8.33
N GLU A 112 -0.05 6.22 -8.36
CA GLU A 112 0.30 5.39 -9.50
C GLU A 112 0.27 3.92 -9.08
N ILE A 113 -0.59 3.13 -9.72
CA ILE A 113 -0.71 1.70 -9.45
C ILE A 113 0.00 0.92 -10.57
N ILE A 114 1.10 0.26 -10.22
CA ILE A 114 2.02 -0.47 -11.12
C ILE A 114 1.95 -1.98 -10.90
#